data_AF-A0AAE9ICA8-F1
#
_entry.id   AF-A0AAE9ICA8-F1
#
_cell.length_a   1.000
_cell.length_b   1.000
_cell.length_c   1.000
_cell.angle_alpha   90.00
_cell.angle_beta   90.00
_cell.angle_gamma   90.00
#
_symmetry.space_group_name_H-M   'P 1'
#
loop_
_entity.id
_entity.type
_entity.pdbx_description
1 polymer ?
#
loop_
_entity_poly.entity_id
_entity_poly.type
_entity_poly.pdbx_seq_one_letter_code
_entity_poly.pdbx_strand_id
1 'polypeptide(L)'
;MNDTKNPYVTVLWEARAKAGREAEMKAFMTAAVTPSRNDLGNIDYEAHEVEGQPGTFIIYERWENRDALDRHLSAPGCRNWCLSS
;
A
#
# COMPACT_ATOMS: atom_id res chain seq x y z
N MET A 1 -29.89 13.42 -9.40
CA MET A 1 -29.55 12.70 -8.17
C MET A 1 -28.24 13.29 -7.68
N ASN A 2 -28.26 13.96 -6.54
CA ASN A 2 -27.14 14.79 -6.06
C ASN A 2 -25.88 13.97 -5.76
N ASP A 3 -24.78 14.49 -6.30
CA ASP A 3 -23.39 14.52 -5.80
C ASP A 3 -22.88 13.36 -4.93
N THR A 4 -21.84 12.70 -5.44
CA THR A 4 -20.66 12.42 -4.62
C THR A 4 -19.40 12.65 -5.44
N LYS A 5 -18.97 13.91 -5.49
CA LYS A 5 -17.56 14.28 -5.71
C LYS A 5 -16.72 13.74 -4.55
N ASN A 6 -16.48 12.45 -4.49
CA ASN A 6 -15.34 11.93 -3.74
C ASN A 6 -14.44 11.26 -4.78
N PRO A 7 -13.40 11.97 -5.28
CA PRO A 7 -12.56 11.40 -6.32
C PRO A 7 -11.91 10.14 -5.79
N TYR A 8 -11.80 9.13 -6.65
CA TYR A 8 -10.94 7.97 -6.40
C TYR A 8 -9.57 8.46 -5.92
N VAL A 9 -9.04 7.80 -4.89
CA VAL A 9 -7.70 8.11 -4.38
C VAL A 9 -6.75 7.08 -4.96
N THR A 10 -5.72 7.55 -5.65
CA THR A 10 -4.61 6.71 -6.11
C THR A 10 -3.37 7.10 -5.32
N VAL A 11 -2.70 6.12 -4.73
CA VAL A 11 -1.46 6.31 -3.97
C VAL A 11 -0.36 5.53 -4.67
N LEU A 12 0.77 6.19 -4.85
CA LEU A 12 2.02 5.54 -5.25
C LEU A 12 3.04 5.85 -4.16
N TRP A 13 3.68 4.84 -3.61
CA TRP A 13 4.75 5.03 -2.65
C TRP A 13 5.88 4.02 -2.84
N GLU A 14 7.10 4.46 -2.53
CA GLU A 14 8.29 3.63 -2.57
C GLU A 14 8.63 3.14 -1.17
N ALA A 15 9.04 1.87 -1.10
CA ALA A 15 9.45 1.21 0.11
C ALA A 15 10.84 0.61 -0.11
N ARG A 16 11.82 0.96 0.72
CA ARG A 16 13.20 0.47 0.60
C ARG A 16 13.64 -0.31 1.82
N ALA A 17 14.13 -1.53 1.59
CA ALA A 17 14.72 -2.35 2.65
C ALA A 17 16.00 -1.70 3.20
N LYS A 18 16.26 -1.93 4.49
CA LYS A 18 17.60 -1.74 5.03
C LYS A 18 18.52 -2.82 4.47
N ALA A 19 19.79 -2.50 4.28
CA ALA A 19 20.79 -3.43 3.77
C ALA A 19 20.79 -4.76 4.54
N GLY A 20 20.70 -5.87 3.82
CA GLY A 20 20.64 -7.22 4.38
C GLY A 20 19.23 -7.67 4.82
N ARG A 21 18.19 -6.85 4.63
CA ARG A 21 16.79 -7.20 4.96
C ARG A 21 15.87 -7.26 3.73
N GLU A 22 16.45 -7.40 2.55
CA GLU A 22 15.72 -7.42 1.27
C GLU A 22 14.73 -8.59 1.22
N ALA A 23 15.12 -9.77 1.72
CA ALA A 23 14.25 -10.94 1.80
C ALA A 23 13.07 -10.74 2.76
N GLU A 24 13.32 -10.14 3.94
CA GLU A 24 12.27 -9.81 4.91
C GLU A 24 11.28 -8.81 4.32
N MET A 25 11.79 -7.79 3.62
CA MET A 25 10.97 -6.81 2.92
C MET A 25 10.08 -7.47 1.86
N LYS A 26 10.64 -8.36 1.03
CA LYS A 26 9.88 -9.08 0.01
C LYS A 26 8.76 -9.93 0.62
N ALA A 27 9.06 -10.67 1.69
CA ALA A 27 8.07 -11.47 2.40
C ALA A 27 6.96 -10.59 3.00
N PHE A 28 7.33 -9.45 3.60
CA PHE A 28 6.39 -8.48 4.16
C PHE A 28 5.47 -7.90 3.09
N MET A 29 6.03 -7.39 1.98
CA MET A 29 5.24 -6.80 0.89
C MET A 29 4.29 -7.84 0.28
N THR A 30 4.76 -9.07 0.07
CA THR A 30 3.91 -10.17 -0.43
C THR A 30 2.75 -10.47 0.52
N ALA A 31 3.00 -10.46 1.84
CA ALA A 31 1.98 -10.71 2.86
C ALA A 31 0.97 -9.56 2.99
N ALA A 32 1.36 -8.32 2.70
CA ALA A 32 0.50 -7.15 2.80
C ALA A 32 -0.54 -7.05 1.66
N VAL A 33 -0.25 -7.59 0.47
CA VAL A 33 -1.13 -7.45 -0.71
C VAL A 33 -2.52 -8.08 -0.49
N THR A 34 -2.59 -9.34 -0.08
CA THR A 34 -3.86 -10.07 0.00
C THR A 34 -4.85 -9.46 1.01
N PRO A 35 -4.45 -9.10 2.24
CA PRO A 35 -5.33 -8.42 3.17
C PRO A 35 -5.81 -7.06 2.64
N SER A 36 -4.90 -6.26 2.06
CA SER A 36 -5.22 -4.90 1.58
C SER A 36 -6.24 -4.91 0.44
N ARG A 37 -6.20 -5.92 -0.44
CA ARG A 37 -7.21 -6.14 -1.49
C ARG A 37 -8.60 -6.46 -0.95
N ASN A 38 -8.69 -6.96 0.28
CA ASN A 38 -9.96 -7.30 0.92
C ASN A 38 -10.48 -6.17 1.81
N ASP A 39 -9.74 -5.05 1.95
CA ASP A 39 -10.22 -3.90 2.70
C ASP A 39 -11.38 -3.22 1.99
N LEU A 40 -12.38 -2.81 2.78
CA LEU A 40 -13.58 -2.17 2.26
C LEU A 40 -13.24 -0.87 1.51
N GLY A 41 -13.57 -0.83 0.22
CA GLY A 41 -13.31 0.30 -0.66
C GLY A 41 -11.92 0.27 -1.33
N ASN A 42 -11.14 -0.80 -1.18
CA ASN A 42 -9.98 -1.05 -2.04
C ASN A 42 -10.47 -1.44 -3.45
N ILE A 43 -9.90 -0.79 -4.46
CA ILE A 43 -10.14 -1.10 -5.88
C ILE A 43 -8.94 -1.88 -6.43
N ASP A 44 -7.74 -1.50 -6.00
CA ASP A 44 -6.49 -2.06 -6.48
C ASP A 44 -5.42 -1.95 -5.40
N TYR A 45 -4.55 -2.95 -5.36
CA TYR A 45 -3.38 -2.97 -4.50
C TYR A 45 -2.34 -3.90 -5.11
N GLU A 46 -1.23 -3.31 -5.55
CA GLU A 46 -0.13 -4.00 -6.19
C GLU A 46 1.20 -3.59 -5.56
N ALA A 47 2.10 -4.56 -5.41
CA ALA A 47 3.48 -4.34 -4.99
C ALA A 47 4.42 -4.86 -6.07
N HIS A 48 5.29 -4.00 -6.58
CA HIS A 48 6.22 -4.29 -7.65
C HIS A 48 7.65 -4.14 -7.15
N GLU A 49 8.48 -5.18 -7.27
CA GLU A 49 9.91 -5.07 -6.98
C GLU A 49 10.61 -4.34 -8.13
N VAL A 50 11.44 -3.34 -7.81
CA VAL A 50 12.15 -2.55 -8.83
C VAL A 50 13.29 -3.39 -9.43
N GLU A 51 13.26 -3.55 -10.74
CA GLU A 51 14.30 -4.29 -11.47
C GLU A 51 15.69 -3.66 -11.24
N GLY A 52 16.68 -4.50 -10.92
CA GLY A 52 18.04 -4.05 -10.60
C GLY A 52 18.21 -3.40 -9.22
N GLN A 53 17.16 -3.27 -8.41
CA GLN A 53 17.24 -2.73 -7.05
C GLN A 53 16.57 -3.66 -6.01
N PRO A 54 17.23 -4.78 -5.65
CA PRO A 54 16.69 -5.72 -4.67
C PRO A 54 16.28 -5.04 -3.37
N GLY A 55 15.09 -5.38 -2.87
CA GLY A 55 14.55 -4.78 -1.65
C GLY A 55 13.91 -3.40 -1.83
N THR A 56 13.82 -2.87 -3.06
CA THR A 56 13.05 -1.66 -3.38
C THR A 56 11.74 -2.05 -4.03
N PHE A 57 10.64 -1.56 -3.48
CA PHE A 57 9.28 -1.85 -3.95
C PHE A 57 8.53 -0.56 -4.24
N ILE A 58 7.74 -0.58 -5.31
CA ILE A 58 6.73 0.44 -5.59
C ILE A 58 5.37 -0.18 -5.28
N ILE A 59 4.61 0.50 -4.42
CA ILE A 59 3.26 0.10 -4.07
C ILE A 59 2.30 1.05 -4.77
N TYR A 60 1.35 0.46 -5.50
CA TYR A 60 0.29 1.15 -6.21
C TYR A 60 -1.05 0.75 -5.60
N GLU A 61 -1.81 1.73 -5.14
CA GLU A 61 -3.09 1.51 -4.49
C GLU A 61 -4.16 2.39 -5.11
N ARG A 62 -5.37 1.84 -5.28
CA ARG A 62 -6.56 2.62 -5.64
C ARG A 62 -7.67 2.37 -4.65
N TRP A 63 -8.32 3.46 -4.25
CA TRP A 63 -9.38 3.46 -3.25
C TRP A 63 -10.60 4.21 -3.78
N GLU A 64 -11.79 3.76 -3.41
CA GLU A 64 -13.06 4.38 -3.78
C GLU A 64 -13.16 5.84 -3.33
N ASN A 65 -12.49 6.19 -2.23
CA ASN A 65 -12.45 7.53 -1.67
C ASN A 65 -11.37 7.64 -0.57
N ARG A 66 -11.21 8.85 -0.03
CA ARG A 66 -10.23 9.14 1.04
C ARG A 66 -10.51 8.41 2.35
N ASP A 67 -11.77 8.26 2.75
CA ASP A 67 -12.14 7.59 4.00
C ASP A 67 -11.76 6.10 3.98
N ALA A 68 -11.84 5.46 2.80
CA ALA A 68 -11.39 4.08 2.61
C ALA A 68 -9.87 3.95 2.83
N LEU A 69 -9.08 4.85 2.23
CA LEU A 69 -7.63 4.91 2.44
C LEU A 69 -7.29 5.19 3.91
N ASP A 70 -7.92 6.19 4.55
CA ASP A 70 -7.60 6.55 5.93
C ASP A 70 -7.91 5.40 6.91
N ARG A 71 -8.93 4.59 6.63
CA ARG A 71 -9.22 3.36 7.38
C ARG A 71 -8.13 2.31 7.20
N HIS A 72 -7.69 2.09 5.97
CA HIS A 72 -6.58 1.18 5.66
C HIS A 72 -5.29 1.59 6.40
N LEU A 73 -4.92 2.89 6.34
CA LEU A 73 -3.74 3.43 7.01
C LEU A 73 -3.84 3.37 8.54
N SER A 74 -5.05 3.44 9.09
CA SER A 74 -5.31 3.34 10.53
C SER A 74 -5.32 1.90 11.05
N ALA A 75 -5.32 0.89 10.17
CA ALA A 75 -5.29 -0.50 10.57
C ALA A 75 -3.99 -0.82 11.35
N PRO A 76 -4.06 -1.65 12.41
CA PRO A 76 -2.90 -1.94 13.27
C PRO A 76 -1.66 -2.45 12.51
N GLY A 77 -1.84 -3.11 11.36
CA GLY A 77 -0.75 -3.60 10.51
C GLY A 77 -0.07 -2.53 9.63
N CYS A 78 -0.78 -1.47 9.23
CA CYS A 78 -0.25 -0.41 8.36
C CYS A 78 0.50 0.69 9.11
N ARG A 79 0.10 0.98 10.36
CA ARG A 79 0.61 2.11 11.15
C ARG A 79 2.12 2.11 11.40
N ASN A 80 2.75 0.94 11.45
CA ASN A 80 4.19 0.83 11.73
C ASN A 80 5.08 1.13 10.50
N TRP A 81 4.52 1.15 9.30
CA TRP A 81 5.29 1.26 8.05
C TRP A 81 4.93 2.50 7.23
N CYS A 82 3.65 2.88 7.10
CA CYS A 82 3.23 4.02 6.28
C CYS A 82 3.71 5.40 6.79
N LEU A 83 4.21 5.49 8.03
CA LEU A 83 4.59 6.75 8.69
C LEU A 83 6.08 6.85 9.04
N SER A 84 6.89 5.85 8.65
CA SER A 84 8.31 5.76 9.02
C SER A 84 9.29 6.06 7.87
N SER A 85 8.78 6.64 6.77
CA SER A 85 9.59 7.23 5.69
C SER A 85 10.13 8.60 6.06
#